data_AF-A0A3D4LIB4-F1
#
_entry.id   AF-A0A3D4LIB4-F1
#
_cell.length_a   1.000
_cell.length_b   1.000
_cell.length_c   1.000
_cell.angle_alpha   90.00
_cell.angle_beta   90.00
_cell.angle_gamma   90.00
#
_symmetry.space_group_name_H-M   'P 1'
#
loop_
_entity.id
_entity.type
_entity.pdbx_description
1 polymer ?
#
loop_
_entity_poly.entity_id
_entity_poly.type
_entity_poly.pdbx_seq_one_letter_code
_entity_poly.pdbx_strand_id
1 'polypeptide(L)' 'MKKIVIIPAYNEQNNIINVVNDLMLNAPCFDYVIINDGSTDDTISLCL' A
#
# COMPACT_ATOMS: atom_id res chain seq x y z
N MET A 1 16.96 -1.79 14.16
CA MET A 1 17.00 -2.32 12.79
C MET A 1 15.83 -1.73 12.03
N LYS A 2 16.05 -1.06 10.89
CA LYS A 2 14.94 -0.53 10.07
C LYS A 2 14.19 -1.70 9.44
N LYS A 3 12.86 -1.59 9.34
CA LYS A 3 12.02 -2.59 8.65
C LYS A 3 11.16 -1.87 7.62
N ILE A 4 10.83 -2.59 6.56
CA ILE A 4 9.99 -2.12 5.46
C ILE A 4 8.79 -3.05 5.34
N VAL A 5 7.60 -2.49 5.17
CA VAL A 5 6.39 -3.24 4.82
C VAL A 5 6.26 -3.30 3.31
N ILE A 6 6.07 -4.51 2.78
CA ILE A 6 5.82 -4.74 1.35
C ILE A 6 4.32 -4.98 1.18
N ILE A 7 3.68 -4.18 0.33
CA ILE A 7 2.25 -4.27 0.04
C ILE A 7 2.09 -4.70 -1.43
N PRO A 8 1.91 -6.00 -1.72
CA PRO A 8 1.52 -6.42 -3.06
C PRO A 8 0.09 -5.96 -3.33
N ALA A 9 -0.17 -5.41 -4.52
CA ALA A 9 -1.49 -4.89 -4.89
C ALA A 9 -1.89 -5.33 -6.31
N TYR A 10 -3.02 -6.03 -6.40
CA TYR A 10 -3.69 -6.39 -7.65
C TYR A 10 -5.19 -6.11 -7.50
N ASN A 11 -5.68 -5.13 -8.24
CA ASN A 11 -7.07 -4.66 -8.20
C ASN A 11 -7.60 -4.28 -6.79
N GLU A 12 -6.82 -3.47 -6.08
CA GLU A 12 -7.08 -3.01 -4.71
C GLU A 12 -7.66 -1.58 -4.63
N GLN A 13 -8.29 -1.07 -5.71
CA GLN A 13 -8.77 0.33 -5.74
C GLN A 13 -9.70 0.71 -4.57
N ASN A 14 -10.39 -0.26 -3.98
CA ASN A 14 -11.32 -0.04 -2.88
C ASN A 14 -10.69 -0.22 -1.48
N ASN A 15 -9.46 -0.74 -1.39
CA ASN A 15 -8.83 -1.09 -0.11
C ASN A 15 -7.47 -0.43 0.11
N ILE A 16 -6.70 -0.13 -0.95
CA ILE A 16 -5.29 0.29 -0.82
C ILE A 16 -5.11 1.51 0.10
N ILE A 17 -6.03 2.47 0.04
CA ILE A 17 -6.03 3.65 0.90
C ILE A 17 -6.25 3.28 2.38
N ASN A 18 -7.17 2.35 2.66
CA ASN A 18 -7.41 1.88 4.03
C ASN A 18 -6.21 1.14 4.60
N VAL A 19 -5.55 0.31 3.78
CA VAL A 19 -4.33 -0.42 4.17
C VAL A 19 -3.20 0.55 4.52
N VAL A 20 -2.96 1.55 3.67
CA VAL A 20 -1.92 2.57 3.90
C VAL A 20 -2.24 3.40 5.15
N ASN A 21 -3.50 3.83 5.31
CA ASN A 21 -3.92 4.60 6.48
C ASN A 21 -3.76 3.81 7.78
N ASP A 22 -4.15 2.54 7.79
CA ASP A 22 -3.99 1.66 8.96
C ASP A 22 -2.50 1.48 9.32
N LEU A 23 -1.66 1.26 8.29
CA LEU A 23 -0.22 1.13 8.49
C LEU A 23 0.41 2.41 9.07
N MET A 24 0.02 3.57 8.53
CA MET A 24 0.50 4.87 9.01
C MET A 24 0.03 5.15 10.44
N LEU A 25 -1.17 4.71 10.82
CA LEU A 25 -1.71 4.91 12.17
C LEU A 25 -1.07 3.99 13.20
N ASN A 26 -0.98 2.70 12.88
CA ASN A 26 -0.58 1.66 13.84
C ASN A 26 0.92 1.36 13.83
N ALA A 27 1.61 1.69 12.74
CA ALA A 27 3.01 1.34 12.55
C ALA A 27 3.83 2.48 11.89
N PRO A 28 3.75 3.73 12.40
CA PRO A 28 4.35 4.91 11.79
C PRO A 28 5.88 4.89 11.67
N CYS A 29 6.55 3.95 12.34
CA CYS A 29 8.00 3.81 12.31
C CYS A 29 8.51 2.93 11.16
N PHE A 30 7.63 2.31 10.38
CA PHE A 30 8.00 1.52 9.22
C PHE A 30 7.85 2.32 7.94
N ASP A 31 8.89 2.25 7.10
CA ASP A 31 8.77 2.63 5.69
C ASP A 31 7.93 1.56 4.97
N TYR A 32 7.28 1.91 3.86
CA TYR A 32 6.53 0.95 3.06
C TYR A 32 6.77 1.13 1.57
N VAL A 33 6.56 0.05 0.83
CA VAL A 33 6.56 0.03 -0.63
C VAL A 33 5.37 -0.76 -1.14
N ILE A 34 4.61 -0.15 -2.04
CA ILE A 34 3.52 -0.83 -2.75
C ILE A 34 4.10 -1.40 -4.04
N ILE A 35 3.91 -2.70 -4.26
CA ILE A 35 4.30 -3.39 -5.49
C ILE A 35 3.02 -3.68 -6.26
N ASN A 36 2.80 -2.94 -7.33
CA ASN A 36 1.69 -3.23 -8.24
C ASN A 36 1.98 -4.51 -9.02
N ASP A 37 1.11 -5.52 -8.89
CA ASP A 37 1.24 -6.82 -9.55
C ASP A 37 0.36 -6.91 -10.80
N GLY A 38 0.37 -5.84 -11.61
CA GLY A 38 -0.37 -5.78 -12.87
C GLY A 38 -1.85 -5.43 -12.73
N SER A 39 -2.22 -4.56 -11.78
CA SER A 39 -3.61 -4.09 -11.66
C SER A 39 -4.13 -3.52 -12.98
N THR A 40 -5.38 -3.84 -13.29
CA THR A 40 -6.10 -3.32 -14.46
C THR A 40 -7.15 -2.27 -14.08
N ASP A 41 -7.32 -2.02 -12.79
CA ASP A 41 -8.24 -1.05 -12.22
C ASP A 41 -7.52 0.24 -11.76
N ASP A 42 -8.23 1.07 -10.99
CA ASP A 42 -7.71 2.36 -10.52
C ASP A 42 -6.68 2.26 -9.37
N THR A 43 -6.20 1.06 -9.00
CA THR A 43 -5.19 0.90 -7.92
C THR A 43 -3.99 1.83 -8.09
N ILE A 44 -3.46 1.91 -9.32
CA ILE A 44 -2.25 2.71 -9.62
C ILE A 44 -2.52 4.21 -9.40
N SER A 45 -3.68 4.69 -9.85
CA SER A 45 -4.10 6.09 -9.74
C SER A 45 -4.24 6.55 -8.28
N LEU A 46 -4.43 5.63 -7.35
CA LEU A 46 -4.60 5.91 -5.91
C LEU A 46 -3.27 5.91 -5.12
N CYS A 47 -2.16 5.46 -5.71
CA CYS A 47 -0.85 5.37 -5.06
C CYS A 47 0.01 6.63 -5.34
N LEU A 48 -0.46 7.82 -4.91
CA LEU A 48 0.23 9.12 -5.07
C LEU A 48 1.30 9.39 -3.99
#